data_AF-A0A948TQ89-F1
#
_entry.id   AF-A0A948TQ89-F1
#
_cell.length_a   1.000
_cell.length_b   1.000
_cell.length_c   1.000
_cell.angle_alpha   90.00
_cell.angle_beta   90.00
_cell.angle_gamma   90.00
#
_symmetry.space_group_name_H-M   'P 1'
#
loop_
_entity.id
_entity.type
_entity.pdbx_description
1 polymer ?
#
loop_
_entity_poly.entity_id
_entity_poly.type
_entity_poly.pdbx_seq_one_letter_code
_entity_poly.pdbx_strand_id
1 'polypeptide(L)'
;MEPKDIIKNSQNIKLITENPEWSACALALFYTLRELGKNVNLSAMGIPKFLLPNTDYILSPKELVISVPGKIDVSQISYEKNKEELKIYIETRDGVLKKNALSFSFADLKEDTLITIKESAIETKQGNDRISIEGKPLPELTFDFISSINGGIITKEVATSLMAQIIMSGGSKEGISSRIMEISAVLMKNGANQREIIDNFYK
;
A
#
# COMPACT_ATOMS: atom_id res chain seq x y z
N MET A 1 17.17 -14.57 -0.80
CA MET A 1 17.22 -13.18 -1.31
C MET A 1 16.76 -12.29 -0.18
N GLU A 2 17.46 -11.20 0.10
CA GLU A 2 17.07 -10.31 1.21
C GLU A 2 15.76 -9.57 0.88
N PRO A 3 14.91 -9.21 1.87
CA PRO A 3 13.65 -8.52 1.60
C PRO A 3 13.81 -7.23 0.77
N LYS A 4 14.91 -6.50 0.94
CA LYS A 4 15.21 -5.30 0.15
C LYS A 4 15.37 -5.58 -1.33
N ASP A 5 16.04 -6.69 -1.67
CA ASP A 5 16.26 -7.10 -3.05
C ASP A 5 14.95 -7.54 -3.70
N ILE A 6 14.05 -8.18 -2.92
CA ILE A 6 12.69 -8.49 -3.37
C ILE A 6 11.98 -7.19 -3.73
N ILE A 7 11.84 -6.24 -2.79
CA ILE A 7 11.16 -4.96 -3.03
C ILE A 7 11.76 -4.18 -4.22
N LYS A 8 13.08 -4.20 -4.37
CA LYS A 8 13.76 -3.54 -5.50
C LYS A 8 13.29 -4.10 -6.84
N ASN A 9 13.16 -5.42 -6.94
CA ASN A 9 12.81 -6.15 -8.16
C ASN A 9 11.28 -6.26 -8.38
N SER A 10 10.46 -6.09 -7.35
CA SER A 10 8.99 -6.06 -7.45
C SER A 10 8.50 -4.78 -8.11
N GLN A 11 7.40 -4.86 -8.86
CA GLN A 11 6.65 -3.69 -9.32
C GLN A 11 5.21 -3.69 -8.81
N ASN A 12 4.57 -4.86 -8.72
CA ASN A 12 3.17 -5.02 -8.33
C ASN A 12 3.05 -5.78 -7.01
N ILE A 13 2.86 -5.05 -5.92
CA ILE A 13 2.90 -5.57 -4.55
C ILE A 13 1.49 -5.66 -3.97
N LYS A 14 1.11 -6.83 -3.48
CA LYS A 14 -0.01 -6.97 -2.54
C LYS A 14 0.51 -6.76 -1.13
N LEU A 15 -0.13 -5.88 -0.37
CA LEU A 15 0.13 -5.71 1.05
C LEU A 15 -1.13 -6.10 1.82
N ILE A 16 -1.02 -7.09 2.70
CA ILE A 16 -2.16 -7.59 3.47
C ILE A 16 -1.87 -7.53 4.97
N THR A 17 -2.91 -7.22 5.75
CA THR A 17 -2.93 -7.50 7.18
C THR A 17 -4.29 -8.05 7.57
N GLU A 18 -4.26 -9.17 8.30
CA GLU A 18 -5.48 -9.87 8.76
C GLU A 18 -5.97 -9.34 10.11
N ASN A 19 -5.12 -8.65 10.87
CA ASN A 19 -5.48 -8.06 12.15
C ASN A 19 -5.70 -6.54 11.96
N PRO A 20 -6.94 -6.03 12.15
CA PRO A 20 -7.26 -4.60 12.05
C PRO A 20 -6.42 -3.71 12.97
N GLU A 21 -5.89 -4.27 14.07
CA GLU A 21 -5.01 -3.56 14.99
C GLU A 21 -3.71 -3.11 14.32
N TRP A 22 -3.24 -3.80 13.28
CA TRP A 22 -1.98 -3.48 12.57
C TRP A 22 -2.19 -2.68 11.28
N SER A 23 -3.40 -2.19 11.06
CA SER A 23 -3.80 -1.49 9.85
C SER A 23 -3.02 -0.20 9.61
N ALA A 24 -2.61 0.51 10.67
CA ALA A 24 -1.81 1.72 10.56
C ALA A 24 -0.33 1.42 10.22
N CYS A 25 0.22 0.29 10.69
CA CYS A 25 1.50 -0.25 10.19
C CYS A 25 1.44 -0.58 8.70
N ALA A 26 0.39 -1.27 8.27
CA ALA A 26 0.19 -1.60 6.86
C ALA A 26 0.07 -0.34 5.99
N LEU A 27 -0.61 0.70 6.49
CA LEU A 27 -0.72 1.96 5.78
C LEU A 27 0.61 2.71 5.67
N ALA A 28 1.44 2.71 6.72
CA ALA A 28 2.78 3.30 6.66
C ALA A 28 3.66 2.63 5.59
N LEU A 29 3.62 1.29 5.53
CA LEU A 29 4.35 0.55 4.50
C LEU A 29 3.78 0.79 3.11
N PHE A 30 2.45 0.90 2.98
CA PHE A 30 1.80 1.28 1.73
C PHE A 30 2.35 2.61 1.19
N TYR A 31 2.37 3.68 2.00
CA TYR A 31 2.90 4.97 1.56
C TYR A 31 4.37 4.90 1.16
N THR A 32 5.18 4.20 1.95
CA THR A 32 6.61 3.97 1.64
C THR A 32 6.80 3.32 0.27
N LEU A 33 6.07 2.23 0.00
CA LEU A 33 6.19 1.51 -1.26
C LEU A 33 5.68 2.33 -2.46
N ARG A 34 4.66 3.17 -2.26
CA ARG A 34 4.18 4.11 -3.29
C ARG A 34 5.22 5.17 -3.63
N GLU A 35 5.94 5.69 -2.64
CA GLU A 35 7.05 6.64 -2.86
C GLU A 35 8.21 6.01 -3.64
N LEU A 36 8.46 4.71 -3.43
CA LEU A 36 9.40 3.92 -4.22
C LEU A 36 8.92 3.62 -5.65
N GLY A 37 7.79 4.18 -6.08
CA GLY A 37 7.23 4.01 -7.42
C GLY A 37 6.56 2.64 -7.65
N LYS A 38 6.20 1.93 -6.58
CA LYS A 38 5.56 0.61 -6.68
C LYS A 38 4.04 0.72 -6.86
N ASN A 39 3.45 -0.26 -7.54
CA ASN A 39 2.01 -0.44 -7.62
C ASN A 39 1.58 -1.30 -6.43
N VAL A 40 0.98 -0.67 -5.41
CA VAL A 40 0.67 -1.34 -4.15
C VAL A 40 -0.84 -1.49 -4.01
N ASN A 41 -1.31 -2.72 -3.82
CA ASN A 41 -2.69 -3.01 -3.45
C ASN A 41 -2.75 -3.31 -1.95
N LEU A 42 -3.40 -2.44 -1.18
CA LEU A 42 -3.53 -2.60 0.27
C LEU A 42 -4.86 -3.29 0.61
N SER A 43 -4.76 -4.48 1.23
CA SER A 43 -5.89 -5.16 1.86
C SER A 43 -5.73 -5.10 3.37
N ALA A 44 -6.34 -4.09 3.99
CA ALA A 44 -6.34 -3.88 5.43
C ALA A 44 -7.72 -3.40 5.88
N MET A 45 -8.20 -3.95 6.98
CA MET A 45 -9.46 -3.54 7.62
C MET A 45 -9.18 -2.63 8.82
N GLY A 46 -10.15 -1.81 9.20
CA GLY A 46 -10.07 -1.01 10.43
C GLY A 46 -9.09 0.17 10.39
N ILE A 47 -8.64 0.59 9.20
CA ILE A 47 -7.79 1.78 9.07
C ILE A 47 -8.56 3.01 9.59
N PRO A 48 -7.99 3.77 10.55
CA PRO A 48 -8.60 5.03 11.00
C PRO A 48 -8.81 6.02 9.85
N LYS A 49 -10.03 6.54 9.69
CA LYS A 49 -10.40 7.40 8.55
C LYS A 49 -9.50 8.62 8.37
N PHE A 50 -9.03 9.21 9.46
CA PHE A 50 -8.16 10.39 9.42
C PHE A 50 -6.77 10.10 8.81
N LEU A 51 -6.37 8.84 8.70
CA LEU A 51 -5.13 8.43 8.04
C LEU A 51 -5.29 8.22 6.54
N LEU A 52 -6.53 8.23 6.02
CA LEU A 52 -6.85 8.01 4.61
C LEU A 52 -7.18 9.36 3.95
N PRO A 53 -6.25 10.00 3.22
CA PRO A 53 -6.51 11.27 2.55
C PRO A 53 -7.53 11.13 1.41
N ASN A 54 -7.75 9.91 0.87
CA ASN A 54 -8.85 9.54 -0.03
C ASN A 54 -9.11 8.03 0.04
N THR A 55 -10.29 7.62 0.52
CA THR A 55 -10.69 6.22 0.72
C THR A 55 -10.79 5.41 -0.57
N ASP A 56 -11.12 6.07 -1.68
CA ASP A 56 -11.43 5.41 -2.96
C ASP A 56 -10.18 4.82 -3.64
N TYR A 57 -9.00 5.34 -3.34
CA TYR A 57 -7.75 4.92 -3.98
C TYR A 57 -7.08 3.73 -3.30
N ILE A 58 -7.38 3.51 -2.01
CA ILE A 58 -6.62 2.60 -1.15
C ILE A 58 -7.25 1.20 -1.09
N LEU A 59 -8.56 1.08 -1.34
CA LEU A 59 -9.32 -0.15 -1.05
C LEU A 59 -9.63 -1.04 -2.26
N SER A 60 -9.34 -0.60 -3.50
CA SER A 60 -9.37 -1.45 -4.71
C SER A 60 -8.92 -0.67 -5.96
N PRO A 61 -7.63 -0.65 -6.32
CA PRO A 61 -7.24 -0.30 -7.68
C PRO A 61 -7.59 -1.50 -8.57
N LYS A 62 -8.88 -1.67 -8.86
CA LYS A 62 -9.32 -2.56 -9.93
C LYS A 62 -8.98 -1.86 -11.23
N GLU A 63 -7.99 -2.36 -11.95
CA GLU A 63 -7.66 -1.83 -13.28
C GLU A 63 -8.82 -2.14 -14.21
N LEU A 64 -9.35 -1.12 -14.89
CA LEU A 64 -10.28 -1.32 -15.98
C LEU A 64 -9.49 -1.90 -17.16
N VAL A 65 -9.70 -3.18 -17.44
CA VAL A 65 -9.12 -3.87 -18.60
C VAL A 65 -10.11 -3.78 -19.75
N ILE A 66 -9.67 -3.16 -20.85
CA ILE A 66 -10.39 -3.13 -22.12
C ILE A 66 -9.72 -4.16 -23.03
N SER A 67 -10.39 -5.29 -23.29
CA SER A 67 -9.83 -6.33 -24.17
C SER A 67 -10.36 -6.17 -25.59
N VAL A 68 -9.42 -6.20 -26.54
CA VAL A 68 -9.69 -6.21 -27.99
C VAL A 68 -9.38 -7.61 -28.54
N PRO A 69 -10.25 -8.20 -29.39
CA PRO A 69 -9.97 -9.51 -29.99
C PRO A 69 -8.65 -9.49 -30.78
N GLY A 70 -7.78 -10.48 -30.57
CA GLY A 70 -6.45 -10.52 -31.19
C GLY A 70 -6.41 -10.65 -32.72
N LYS A 71 -7.56 -10.79 -33.39
CA LYS A 71 -7.69 -10.71 -34.85
C LYS A 71 -7.79 -9.27 -35.37
N ILE A 72 -7.93 -8.29 -34.48
CA ILE A 72 -8.03 -6.86 -34.80
C ILE A 72 -6.67 -6.23 -34.48
N ASP A 73 -6.02 -5.66 -35.48
CA ASP A 73 -4.74 -4.96 -35.30
C ASP A 73 -5.00 -3.53 -34.84
N VAL A 74 -4.67 -3.23 -33.58
CA VAL A 74 -4.79 -1.89 -32.99
C VAL A 74 -3.59 -1.06 -33.46
N SER A 75 -3.85 0.00 -34.23
CA SER A 75 -2.81 0.89 -34.76
C SER A 75 -2.34 1.91 -33.73
N GLN A 76 -3.29 2.47 -32.98
CA GLN A 76 -3.05 3.59 -32.08
C GLN A 76 -4.06 3.60 -30.94
N ILE A 77 -3.60 4.03 -29.76
CA ILE A 77 -4.44 4.32 -28.60
C ILE A 77 -4.13 5.75 -28.17
N SER A 78 -5.16 6.57 -28.03
CA SER A 78 -5.05 7.93 -27.49
C SER A 78 -6.16 8.20 -26.49
N TYR A 79 -6.01 9.25 -25.67
CA TYR A 79 -7.01 9.59 -24.67
C TYR A 79 -7.19 11.10 -24.53
N GLU A 80 -8.40 11.50 -24.13
CA GLU A 80 -8.74 12.85 -23.72
C GLU A 80 -9.34 12.79 -22.32
N LYS A 81 -8.77 13.54 -21.38
CA LYS A 81 -9.24 13.60 -20.00
C LYS A 81 -9.69 15.03 -19.69
N ASN A 82 -10.95 15.20 -19.30
CA ASN A 82 -11.48 16.47 -18.79
C ASN A 82 -12.07 16.27 -17.38
N LYS A 83 -12.77 17.28 -16.85
CA LYS A 83 -13.35 17.23 -15.50
C LYS A 83 -14.58 16.31 -15.38
N GLU A 84 -15.25 16.02 -16.49
CA GLU A 84 -16.51 15.26 -16.53
C GLU A 84 -16.27 13.80 -16.95
N GLU A 85 -15.34 13.56 -17.87
CA GLU A 85 -15.14 12.25 -18.48
C GLU A 85 -13.69 11.98 -18.93
N LEU A 86 -13.37 10.69 -19.05
CA LEU A 86 -12.19 10.16 -19.74
C LEU A 86 -12.65 9.46 -21.02
N LYS A 87 -12.17 9.92 -22.16
CA LYS A 87 -12.37 9.27 -23.46
C LYS A 87 -11.11 8.53 -23.86
N ILE A 88 -11.26 7.27 -24.24
CA ILE A 88 -10.19 6.43 -24.80
C ILE A 88 -10.56 6.15 -26.26
N TYR A 89 -9.67 6.54 -27.16
CA TYR A 89 -9.79 6.33 -28.60
C TYR A 89 -8.88 5.16 -28.99
N ILE A 90 -9.44 4.17 -29.68
CA ILE A 90 -8.72 3.01 -30.19
C ILE A 90 -8.89 3.01 -31.71
N GLU A 91 -7.79 3.21 -32.41
CA GLU A 91 -7.74 3.10 -33.87
C GLU A 91 -7.22 1.72 -34.27
N THR A 92 -7.73 1.20 -35.37
CA THR A 92 -7.35 -0.11 -35.90
C THR A 92 -6.76 0.05 -37.30
N ARG A 93 -5.68 -0.68 -37.62
CA ARG A 93 -5.10 -0.65 -38.98
C ARG A 93 -6.08 -1.17 -40.01
N ASP A 94 -6.73 -2.29 -39.69
CA ASP A 94 -7.68 -2.98 -40.56
C ASP A 94 -8.95 -3.36 -39.80
N GLY A 95 -10.10 -3.13 -40.43
CA GLY A 95 -11.42 -3.53 -39.92
C GLY A 95 -12.14 -2.46 -39.10
N VAL A 96 -13.36 -2.82 -38.64
CA VAL A 96 -14.22 -1.97 -37.81
C VAL A 96 -14.34 -2.61 -36.44
N LEU A 97 -13.90 -1.90 -35.40
CA LEU A 97 -14.07 -2.31 -34.02
C LEU A 97 -15.55 -2.19 -33.62
N LYS A 98 -16.24 -3.33 -33.52
CA LYS A 98 -17.65 -3.34 -33.07
C LYS A 98 -17.71 -3.30 -31.54
N LYS A 99 -18.65 -2.53 -30.99
CA LYS A 99 -18.84 -2.39 -29.53
C LYS A 99 -18.98 -3.72 -28.81
N ASN A 100 -19.72 -4.67 -29.39
CA ASN A 100 -19.95 -5.99 -28.81
C ASN A 100 -18.75 -6.95 -28.92
N ALA A 101 -17.69 -6.56 -29.62
CA ALA A 101 -16.44 -7.31 -29.69
C ALA A 101 -15.47 -6.91 -28.57
N LEU A 102 -15.70 -5.77 -27.91
CA LEU A 102 -14.95 -5.33 -26.75
C LEU A 102 -15.48 -5.99 -25.49
N SER A 103 -14.57 -6.44 -24.62
CA SER A 103 -14.92 -6.81 -23.25
C SER A 103 -14.27 -5.86 -22.26
N PHE A 104 -15.05 -5.54 -21.23
CA PHE A 104 -14.62 -4.69 -20.12
C PHE A 104 -14.64 -5.56 -18.87
N SER A 105 -13.49 -5.65 -18.22
CA SER A 105 -13.39 -6.33 -16.94
C SER A 105 -12.60 -5.46 -15.97
N PHE A 106 -12.80 -5.74 -14.70
CA PHE A 106 -11.90 -5.29 -13.67
C PHE A 106 -10.99 -6.45 -13.34
N ALA A 107 -9.68 -6.25 -13.53
CA ALA A 107 -8.70 -7.23 -13.12
C ALA A 107 -8.00 -6.76 -11.85
N ASP A 108 -7.70 -7.70 -10.97
CA ASP A 108 -6.69 -7.48 -9.95
C ASP A 108 -5.33 -7.41 -10.67
N LEU A 109 -4.49 -6.44 -10.26
CA LEU A 109 -3.09 -6.41 -10.67
C LEU A 109 -2.48 -7.81 -10.44
N LYS A 110 -1.81 -8.37 -11.45
CA LYS A 110 -1.04 -9.60 -11.24
C LYS A 110 0.13 -9.24 -10.33
N GLU A 111 -0.04 -9.57 -9.06
CA GLU A 111 0.92 -9.33 -7.99
C GLU A 111 2.18 -10.17 -8.25
N ASP A 112 3.33 -9.52 -8.30
CA ASP A 112 4.63 -10.19 -8.36
C ASP A 112 5.23 -10.38 -6.97
N THR A 113 4.68 -9.72 -5.94
CA THR A 113 5.15 -9.84 -4.56
C THR A 113 4.00 -9.71 -3.57
N LEU A 114 4.02 -10.55 -2.53
CA LEU A 114 3.10 -10.47 -1.40
C LEU A 114 3.85 -10.07 -0.15
N ILE A 115 3.37 -9.04 0.53
CA ILE A 115 3.80 -8.67 1.87
C ILE A 115 2.66 -8.91 2.85
N THR A 116 2.94 -9.64 3.91
CA THR A 116 2.00 -9.89 5.00
C THR A 116 2.51 -9.27 6.29
N ILE A 117 1.65 -8.50 6.96
CA ILE A 117 1.88 -7.99 8.31
C ILE A 117 1.01 -8.80 9.28
N LYS A 118 1.67 -9.53 10.20
CA LYS A 118 1.01 -10.45 11.13
C LYS A 118 1.73 -10.46 12.48
N GLU A 119 1.04 -10.91 13.53
CA GLU A 119 1.57 -10.90 14.90
C GLU A 119 2.43 -12.13 15.22
N SER A 120 2.07 -13.30 14.70
CA SER A 120 2.76 -14.56 14.93
C SER A 120 3.22 -15.19 13.62
N ALA A 121 4.34 -15.92 13.69
CA ALA A 121 4.89 -16.70 12.59
C ALA A 121 3.99 -17.91 12.29
N ILE A 122 2.85 -17.70 11.63
CA ILE A 122 2.16 -18.80 10.97
C ILE A 122 3.01 -19.16 9.75
N GLU A 123 3.52 -20.39 9.70
CA GLU A 123 4.27 -20.93 8.57
C GLU A 123 3.46 -20.74 7.28
N THR A 124 3.81 -19.73 6.52
CA THR A 124 3.32 -19.52 5.17
C THR A 124 4.47 -19.97 4.29
N LYS A 125 4.23 -20.97 3.43
CA LYS A 125 5.26 -21.47 2.50
C LYS A 125 5.94 -20.27 1.82
N GLN A 126 7.22 -20.07 2.14
CA GLN A 126 8.05 -19.05 1.51
C GLN A 126 8.17 -19.38 0.03
N GLY A 127 7.41 -18.66 -0.80
CA GLY A 127 7.81 -18.43 -2.18
C GLY A 127 8.91 -17.36 -2.19
N ASN A 128 9.74 -17.35 -3.24
CA ASN A 128 10.83 -16.37 -3.36
C ASN A 128 10.35 -14.90 -3.34
N ASP A 129 9.07 -14.66 -3.58
CA ASP A 129 8.47 -13.33 -3.71
C ASP A 129 7.49 -12.99 -2.57
N ARG A 130 7.69 -13.59 -1.39
CA ARG A 130 6.85 -13.35 -0.20
C ARG A 130 7.67 -12.77 0.95
N ILE A 131 7.20 -11.67 1.53
CA ILE A 131 7.80 -11.03 2.71
C ILE A 131 6.78 -11.09 3.86
N SER A 132 7.25 -11.44 5.05
CA SER A 132 6.46 -11.38 6.29
C SER A 132 7.12 -10.42 7.27
N ILE A 133 6.36 -9.47 7.79
CA ILE A 133 6.74 -8.65 8.94
C ILE A 133 5.97 -9.20 10.12
N GLU A 134 6.68 -9.87 11.02
CA GLU A 134 6.10 -10.64 12.13
C GLU A 134 6.85 -10.44 13.44
N GLY A 135 6.11 -10.38 14.55
CA GLY A 135 6.66 -10.23 15.90
C GLY A 135 6.13 -8.99 16.65
N LYS A 136 6.68 -8.78 17.86
CA LYS A 136 6.36 -7.64 18.73
C LYS A 136 7.63 -6.92 19.21
N PRO A 137 7.61 -5.58 19.34
CA PRO A 137 6.52 -4.67 18.96
C PRO A 137 6.53 -4.37 17.45
N LEU A 138 5.39 -4.63 16.79
CA LEU A 138 5.25 -4.51 15.34
C LEU A 138 5.52 -3.10 14.76
N PRO A 139 5.23 -1.99 15.47
CA PRO A 139 5.62 -0.65 15.00
C PRO A 139 7.12 -0.48 14.85
N GLU A 140 7.93 -1.07 15.74
CA GLU A 140 9.40 -1.01 15.62
C GLU A 140 9.87 -1.81 14.41
N LEU A 141 9.38 -3.04 14.26
CA LEU A 141 9.74 -3.90 13.12
C LEU A 141 9.35 -3.26 11.78
N THR A 142 8.18 -2.62 11.73
CA THR A 142 7.71 -1.91 10.53
C THR A 142 8.58 -0.68 10.25
N PHE A 143 8.93 0.09 11.30
CA PHE A 143 9.81 1.25 11.18
C PHE A 143 11.20 0.85 10.68
N ASP A 144 11.80 -0.20 11.26
CA ASP A 144 13.10 -0.70 10.86
C ASP A 144 13.06 -1.23 9.42
N PHE A 145 12.01 -1.97 9.07
CA PHE A 145 11.80 -2.46 7.70
C PHE A 145 11.72 -1.31 6.68
N ILE A 146 10.87 -0.31 6.93
CA ILE A 146 10.72 0.89 6.08
C ILE A 146 12.05 1.62 5.94
N SER A 147 12.73 1.86 7.06
CA SER A 147 14.05 2.52 7.08
C SER A 147 15.07 1.76 6.25
N SER A 148 14.96 0.43 6.26
CA SER A 148 15.84 -0.45 5.51
C SER A 148 15.61 -0.37 3.98
N ILE A 149 14.36 -0.21 3.51
CA ILE A 149 14.02 -0.24 2.07
C ILE A 149 13.97 1.15 1.42
N ASN A 150 13.73 2.22 2.18
CA ASN A 150 13.55 3.58 1.65
C ASN A 150 14.76 4.50 1.89
N GLY A 151 15.94 3.92 2.12
CA GLY A 151 17.16 4.69 2.43
C GLY A 151 17.01 5.57 3.69
N GLY A 152 16.11 5.21 4.61
CA GLY A 152 15.82 5.98 5.82
C GLY A 152 14.88 7.18 5.63
N ILE A 153 14.31 7.39 4.45
CA ILE A 153 13.35 8.49 4.22
C ILE A 153 12.00 8.13 4.85
N ILE A 154 11.50 9.02 5.71
CA ILE A 154 10.20 8.89 6.39
C ILE A 154 9.41 10.16 6.10
N THR A 155 8.38 10.06 5.26
CA THR A 155 7.49 11.20 4.97
C THR A 155 6.47 11.43 6.07
N LYS A 156 5.73 12.53 5.98
CA LYS A 156 4.73 12.91 6.98
C LYS A 156 3.63 11.85 7.09
N GLU A 157 3.19 11.30 5.97
CA GLU A 157 2.16 10.27 5.88
C GLU A 157 2.63 8.99 6.58
N VAL A 158 3.83 8.51 6.24
CA VAL A 158 4.48 7.35 6.89
C VAL A 158 4.63 7.61 8.39
N ALA A 159 5.12 8.80 8.77
CA ALA A 159 5.34 9.18 10.15
C ALA A 159 4.03 9.18 10.96
N THR A 160 2.98 9.76 10.38
CA THR A 160 1.65 9.89 11.00
C THR A 160 1.00 8.51 11.17
N SER A 161 1.09 7.63 10.17
CA SER A 161 0.56 6.26 10.25
C SER A 161 1.28 5.42 11.32
N LEU A 162 2.62 5.45 11.39
CA LEU A 162 3.35 4.73 12.43
C LEU A 162 3.08 5.29 13.84
N MET A 163 3.01 6.62 13.97
CA MET A 163 2.69 7.26 15.26
C MET A 163 1.29 6.87 15.71
N ALA A 164 0.31 6.86 14.80
CA ALA A 164 -1.03 6.39 15.08
C ALA A 164 -1.04 4.93 15.55
N GLN A 165 -0.24 4.06 14.92
CA GLN A 165 -0.10 2.69 15.37
C GLN A 165 0.46 2.59 16.80
N ILE A 166 1.50 3.37 17.13
CA ILE A 166 2.09 3.38 18.48
C ILE A 166 1.05 3.80 19.54
N ILE A 167 0.25 4.81 19.23
CA ILE A 167 -0.84 5.28 20.10
C ILE A 167 -1.94 4.20 20.23
N MET A 168 -2.36 3.58 19.13
CA MET A 168 -3.41 2.54 19.10
C MET A 168 -3.01 1.29 19.87
N SER A 169 -1.76 0.86 19.75
CA SER A 169 -1.19 -0.23 20.53
C SER A 169 -1.05 0.12 22.02
N GLY A 170 -1.53 1.30 22.41
CA GLY A 170 -1.87 1.67 23.76
C GLY A 170 -0.66 1.96 24.63
N GLY A 171 0.51 2.23 24.03
CA GLY A 171 1.79 2.36 24.73
C GLY A 171 1.78 1.48 25.97
N SER A 172 1.52 0.18 25.79
CA SER A 172 0.92 -0.70 26.79
C SER A 172 1.56 -0.46 28.16
N LYS A 173 0.79 -0.51 29.25
CA LYS A 173 1.20 -0.11 30.61
C LYS A 173 2.44 -0.85 31.19
N GLU A 174 3.09 -1.71 30.41
CA GLU A 174 4.37 -2.38 30.69
C GLU A 174 5.40 -2.31 29.53
N GLY A 175 5.14 -1.58 28.42
CA GLY A 175 5.76 -1.84 27.11
C GLY A 175 6.21 -0.66 26.25
N ILE A 176 6.30 0.57 26.78
CA ILE A 176 7.01 1.65 26.06
C ILE A 176 8.52 1.44 26.27
N SER A 177 9.14 0.72 25.34
CA SER A 177 10.59 0.59 25.28
C SER A 177 11.23 1.97 25.05
N SER A 178 12.49 2.15 25.46
CA SER A 178 13.29 3.32 25.05
C SER A 178 13.30 3.47 23.53
N ARG A 179 13.25 2.35 22.82
CA ARG A 179 13.20 2.29 21.36
C ARG A 179 11.91 2.88 20.77
N ILE A 180 10.73 2.58 21.32
CA ILE A 180 9.47 3.24 20.91
C ILE A 180 9.54 4.75 21.13
N MET A 181 10.17 5.21 22.22
CA MET A 181 10.31 6.66 22.48
C MET A 181 11.22 7.33 21.45
N GLU A 182 12.36 6.70 21.11
CA GLU A 182 13.27 7.17 20.06
C GLU A 182 12.56 7.25 18.71
N ILE A 183 11.84 6.18 18.32
CA ILE A 183 11.07 6.16 17.08
C ILE A 183 10.03 7.27 17.10
N SER A 184 9.27 7.42 18.19
CA SER A 184 8.28 8.48 18.34
C SER A 184 8.88 9.87 18.13
N ALA A 185 10.07 10.13 18.66
CA ALA A 185 10.79 11.39 18.43
C ALA A 185 11.16 11.59 16.95
N VAL A 186 11.63 10.54 16.28
CA VAL A 186 11.90 10.58 14.83
C VAL A 186 10.62 10.86 14.03
N LEU A 187 9.50 10.20 14.36
CA LEU A 187 8.23 10.40 13.67
C LEU A 187 7.70 11.83 13.87
N MET A 188 7.80 12.39 15.08
CA MET A 188 7.44 13.78 15.35
C MET A 188 8.31 14.76 14.56
N LYS A 189 9.63 14.50 14.48
CA LYS A 189 10.55 15.30 13.65
C LYS A 189 10.17 15.28 12.16
N ASN A 190 9.57 14.18 11.69
CA ASN A 190 9.08 14.03 10.31
C ASN A 190 7.61 14.48 10.15
N GLY A 191 7.05 15.21 11.12
CA GLY A 191 5.77 15.90 10.96
C GLY A 191 4.54 15.14 11.47
N ALA A 192 4.72 14.00 12.16
CA ALA A 192 3.62 13.38 12.89
C ALA A 192 3.17 14.26 14.06
N ASN A 193 1.89 14.61 14.10
CA ASN A 193 1.33 15.42 15.20
C ASN A 193 0.59 14.51 16.18
N GLN A 194 1.27 14.10 17.24
CA GLN A 194 0.71 13.19 18.25
C GLN A 194 -0.63 13.68 18.83
N ARG A 195 -0.74 14.98 19.11
CA ARG A 195 -1.96 15.56 19.70
C ARG A 195 -3.13 15.45 18.74
N GLU A 196 -2.93 15.85 17.49
CA GLU A 196 -3.97 15.75 16.46
C GLU A 196 -4.40 14.30 16.21
N ILE A 197 -3.46 13.35 16.26
CA ILE A 197 -3.77 11.92 16.13
C ILE A 197 -4.63 11.44 17.29
N ILE A 198 -4.26 11.76 18.54
CA ILE A 198 -5.05 11.43 19.73
C ILE A 198 -6.45 12.05 19.65
N ASP A 199 -6.53 13.33 19.32
CA ASP A 199 -7.80 14.05 19.18
C ASP A 199 -8.70 13.39 18.12
N ASN A 200 -8.13 12.82 17.05
CA ASN A 200 -8.92 12.09 16.05
C ASN A 200 -9.37 10.69 16.49
N PHE A 201 -8.69 10.06 17.46
CA PHE A 201 -9.12 8.77 18.01
C PHE A 201 -10.24 8.88 19.04
N TYR A 202 -10.30 9.97 19.81
CA TYR A 202 -11.22 10.13 20.94
C TYR A 202 -12.27 11.23 20.72
N LYS A 203 -12.57 11.54 19.45
CA LYS A 203 -13.68 12.41 19.04
C LYS A 203 -15.04 11.72 19.15
#